data_AF-A0A923SQW0-F1
#
_entry.id   AF-A0A923SQW0-F1
#
_cell.length_a   1.000
_cell.length_b   1.000
_cell.length_c   1.000
_cell.angle_alpha   90.00
_cell.angle_beta   90.00
_cell.angle_gamma   90.00
#
_symmetry.space_group_name_H-M   'P 1'
#
loop_
_entity.id
_entity.type
_entity.pdbx_description
1 polymer ?
#
loop_
_entity_poly.entity_id
_entity_poly.type
_entity_poly.pdbx_seq_one_letter_code
_entity_poly.pdbx_strand_id
1 'polypeptide(L)'
;MKLKNPMLVVTDIDRSVEFYKKVFGLHIIMDFGANKTLTGGLALQTVETYKNFIGTNDISFGGNNFEIYFEEDDFDKFAERLKECDIEYIHPIMEHSWGQRVVRFYDPDKHIIEVGENMKVVCKRFLDSGMTPEQVAKRMNVPMKFINACMR
;
A
#
# COMPACT_ATOMS: atom_id res chain seq x y z
N MET A 1 -23.05 4.94 9.05
CA MET A 1 -22.25 4.87 7.81
C MET A 1 -20.98 4.06 8.09
N LYS A 2 -20.48 3.26 7.15
CA LYS A 2 -19.24 2.47 7.30
C LYS A 2 -18.44 2.52 5.99
N LEU A 3 -17.13 2.79 6.05
CA LEU A 3 -16.25 2.64 4.89
C LEU A 3 -16.14 1.16 4.54
N LYS A 4 -16.19 0.85 3.25
CA LYS A 4 -16.16 -0.54 2.76
C LYS A 4 -14.89 -0.83 1.96
N ASN A 5 -14.67 -0.14 0.85
CA ASN A 5 -13.59 -0.44 -0.06
C ASN A 5 -13.02 0.86 -0.64
N PRO A 6 -11.69 1.09 -0.59
CA PRO A 6 -11.07 1.97 -1.56
C PRO A 6 -11.20 1.36 -2.95
N MET A 7 -11.41 2.19 -3.97
CA MET A 7 -11.59 1.75 -5.35
C MET A 7 -10.64 2.51 -6.26
N LEU A 8 -9.86 1.77 -7.06
CA LEU A 8 -9.00 2.32 -8.09
C LEU A 8 -9.65 2.19 -9.46
N VAL A 9 -9.65 3.27 -10.21
CA VAL A 9 -10.08 3.26 -11.62
C VAL A 9 -8.91 2.75 -12.45
N VAL A 10 -9.13 1.79 -13.33
CA VAL A 10 -8.05 1.15 -14.12
C VAL A 10 -8.43 1.08 -15.59
N THR A 11 -7.44 1.19 -16.47
CA THR A 11 -7.66 1.13 -17.92
C THR A 11 -7.84 -0.30 -18.43
N ASP A 12 -7.19 -1.27 -17.78
CA ASP A 12 -7.31 -2.70 -18.07
C ASP A 12 -7.39 -3.48 -16.76
N ILE A 13 -8.57 -4.00 -16.46
CA ILE A 13 -8.83 -4.64 -15.17
C ILE A 13 -8.07 -5.95 -14.99
N ASP A 14 -7.85 -6.72 -16.06
CA ASP A 14 -7.16 -8.00 -15.97
C ASP A 14 -5.65 -7.79 -15.83
N ARG A 15 -5.10 -6.78 -16.52
CA ARG A 15 -3.72 -6.34 -16.31
C ARG A 15 -3.49 -5.90 -14.86
N SER A 16 -4.41 -5.12 -14.28
CA SER A 16 -4.26 -4.67 -12.89
C SER A 16 -4.43 -5.82 -11.89
N VAL A 17 -5.36 -6.76 -12.13
CA VAL A 17 -5.46 -7.99 -11.32
C VAL A 17 -4.14 -8.77 -11.32
N GLU A 18 -3.56 -9.01 -12.49
CA GLU A 18 -2.29 -9.76 -12.59
C GLU A 18 -1.13 -9.00 -11.95
N PHE A 19 -1.09 -7.67 -12.04
CA PHE A 19 -0.13 -6.84 -11.31
C PHE A 19 -0.24 -7.05 -9.80
N TYR A 20 -1.43 -6.84 -9.22
CA TYR A 20 -1.62 -6.96 -7.78
C TYR A 20 -1.41 -8.39 -7.27
N LYS A 21 -1.74 -9.39 -8.08
CA LYS A 21 -1.45 -10.79 -7.78
C LYS A 21 0.05 -11.08 -7.81
N LYS A 22 0.78 -10.61 -8.82
CA LYS A 22 2.24 -10.86 -8.94
C LYS A 22 3.03 -10.14 -7.84
N VAL A 23 2.73 -8.87 -7.60
CA VAL A 23 3.49 -8.04 -6.66
C VAL A 23 3.12 -8.38 -5.21
N PHE A 24 1.83 -8.45 -4.90
CA PHE A 24 1.34 -8.54 -3.52
C PHE A 24 0.70 -9.90 -3.17
N GLY A 25 0.54 -10.80 -4.14
CA GLY A 25 -0.20 -12.05 -3.91
C GLY A 25 -1.71 -11.85 -3.72
N LEU A 26 -2.27 -10.69 -4.10
CA LEU A 26 -3.69 -10.45 -3.93
C LEU A 26 -4.52 -11.30 -4.90
N HIS A 27 -5.64 -11.83 -4.41
CA HIS A 27 -6.55 -12.66 -5.18
C HIS A 27 -7.93 -12.02 -5.30
N ILE A 28 -8.64 -12.30 -6.39
CA ILE A 28 -10.03 -11.86 -6.54
C ILE A 28 -10.89 -12.57 -5.48
N ILE A 29 -11.65 -11.80 -4.71
CA ILE A 29 -12.65 -12.29 -3.76
C ILE A 29 -14.08 -12.04 -4.23
N MET A 30 -14.28 -11.12 -5.17
CA MET A 30 -15.58 -10.82 -5.77
C MET A 30 -15.39 -10.27 -7.18
N ASP A 31 -16.17 -10.76 -8.15
CA ASP A 31 -16.04 -10.42 -9.57
C ASP A 31 -17.40 -10.05 -10.16
N PHE A 32 -17.51 -8.83 -10.69
CA PHE A 32 -18.67 -8.30 -11.40
C PHE A 32 -18.31 -7.90 -12.85
N GLY A 33 -17.24 -8.45 -13.40
CA GLY A 33 -16.70 -8.11 -14.71
C GLY A 33 -15.99 -6.76 -14.69
N ALA A 34 -16.74 -5.66 -14.80
CA ALA A 34 -16.19 -4.30 -14.82
C ALA A 34 -15.70 -3.82 -13.45
N ASN A 35 -16.09 -4.50 -12.37
CA ASN A 35 -15.65 -4.24 -11.01
C ASN A 35 -15.15 -5.55 -10.39
N LYS A 36 -13.94 -5.54 -9.82
CA LYS A 36 -13.36 -6.69 -9.13
C LYS A 36 -12.81 -6.25 -7.79
N THR A 37 -13.09 -7.02 -6.74
CA THR A 37 -12.52 -6.78 -5.40
C THR A 37 -11.47 -7.83 -5.11
N LEU A 38 -10.30 -7.36 -4.66
CA LEU A 38 -9.19 -8.20 -4.26
C LEU A 38 -9.18 -8.45 -2.74
N THR A 39 -8.42 -9.45 -2.29
CA THR A 39 -8.09 -9.67 -0.88
C THR A 39 -7.62 -8.39 -0.21
N GLY A 40 -8.02 -8.16 1.04
CA GLY A 40 -7.78 -6.89 1.74
C GLY A 40 -8.79 -5.78 1.39
N GLY A 41 -9.67 -6.01 0.40
CA GLY A 41 -10.76 -5.09 0.07
C GLY A 41 -10.42 -4.00 -0.93
N LEU A 42 -9.29 -4.09 -1.63
CA LEU A 42 -8.98 -3.19 -2.75
C LEU A 42 -9.92 -3.49 -3.92
N ALA A 43 -10.77 -2.53 -4.30
CA ALA A 43 -11.63 -2.67 -5.46
C ALA A 43 -10.98 -2.04 -6.70
N LEU A 44 -11.19 -2.66 -7.85
CA LEU A 44 -10.76 -2.19 -9.17
C LEU A 44 -12.01 -1.93 -10.02
N GLN A 45 -12.01 -0.85 -10.78
CA GLN A 45 -13.12 -0.44 -11.64
C GLN A 45 -12.61 -0.05 -13.01
N THR A 46 -13.15 -0.63 -14.08
CA THR A 46 -12.81 -0.20 -15.44
C THR A 46 -13.15 1.28 -15.66
N VAL A 47 -12.24 2.01 -16.30
CA VAL A 47 -12.41 3.44 -16.62
C VAL A 47 -13.67 3.71 -17.45
N GLU A 48 -14.03 2.82 -18.36
CA GLU A 48 -15.20 2.96 -19.24
C GLU A 48 -16.50 3.07 -18.45
N THR A 49 -16.76 2.11 -17.55
CA THR A 49 -17.98 2.14 -16.73
C THR A 49 -17.92 3.22 -15.65
N TYR A 50 -16.74 3.54 -15.13
CA TYR A 50 -16.61 4.61 -14.14
C TYR A 50 -17.02 5.97 -14.70
N LYS A 51 -16.63 6.29 -15.95
CA LYS A 51 -17.07 7.50 -16.65
C LYS A 51 -18.59 7.62 -16.70
N ASN A 52 -19.29 6.51 -16.95
CA ASN A 52 -20.76 6.47 -16.93
C ASN A 52 -21.32 6.68 -15.52
N PHE A 53 -20.70 6.10 -14.48
CA PHE A 53 -21.14 6.24 -13.09
C PHE A 53 -21.09 7.69 -12.61
N ILE A 54 -20.07 8.44 -13.02
CA ILE A 54 -19.87 9.82 -12.57
C ILE A 54 -20.27 10.88 -13.61
N GLY A 55 -20.75 10.46 -14.79
CA GLY A 55 -21.26 11.35 -15.83
C GLY A 55 -20.22 12.26 -16.48
N THR A 56 -18.94 11.87 -16.49
CA THR A 56 -17.87 12.63 -17.14
C THR A 56 -16.85 11.71 -17.79
N ASN A 57 -16.27 12.18 -18.90
CA ASN A 57 -15.15 11.53 -19.58
C ASN A 57 -13.78 12.01 -19.09
N ASP A 58 -13.76 13.03 -18.24
CA ASP A 58 -12.55 13.66 -17.71
C ASP A 58 -11.98 12.86 -16.54
N ILE A 59 -11.22 11.81 -16.87
CA ILE A 59 -10.48 10.98 -15.93
C ILE A 59 -9.00 11.12 -16.27
N SER A 60 -8.19 11.47 -15.28
CA SER A 60 -6.73 11.56 -15.40
C SER A 60 -6.04 10.60 -14.44
N PHE A 61 -4.82 10.22 -14.81
CA PHE A 61 -3.96 9.29 -14.07
C PHE A 61 -2.63 9.98 -13.74
N GLY A 62 -1.95 9.53 -12.68
CA GLY A 62 -0.68 10.12 -12.26
C GLY A 62 -0.81 11.50 -11.62
N GLY A 63 -1.96 11.80 -11.02
CA GLY A 63 -2.21 13.06 -10.32
C GLY A 63 -1.39 13.25 -9.02
N ASN A 64 -0.76 12.18 -8.52
CA ASN A 64 0.11 12.19 -7.34
C ASN A 64 -0.53 12.80 -6.08
N ASN A 65 -1.83 12.62 -5.91
CA ASN A 65 -2.63 13.26 -4.86
C ASN A 65 -3.19 12.27 -3.82
N PHE A 66 -2.93 10.98 -3.96
CA PHE A 66 -3.25 9.94 -2.97
C PHE A 66 -2.37 8.71 -3.16
N GLU A 67 -2.35 7.81 -2.18
CA GLU A 67 -1.67 6.51 -2.25
C GLU A 67 -2.49 5.38 -1.58
N ILE A 68 -2.20 4.13 -1.95
CA ILE A 68 -2.62 2.95 -1.18
C ILE A 68 -1.42 2.47 -0.36
N TYR A 69 -1.60 2.39 0.95
CA TYR A 69 -0.54 2.01 1.90
C TYR A 69 -0.68 0.56 2.35
N PHE A 70 0.42 -0.18 2.26
CA PHE A 70 0.56 -1.54 2.76
C PHE A 70 1.69 -1.62 3.80
N GLU A 71 1.54 -2.56 4.74
CA GLU A 71 2.63 -3.00 5.62
C GLU A 71 3.02 -4.42 5.28
N GLU A 72 4.33 -4.69 5.28
CA GLU A 72 4.91 -5.99 5.03
C GLU A 72 5.80 -6.42 6.21
N ASP A 73 5.67 -7.68 6.62
CA ASP A 73 6.43 -8.25 7.73
C ASP A 73 7.88 -8.53 7.30
N ASP A 74 8.07 -9.08 6.10
CA ASP A 74 9.39 -9.35 5.51
C ASP A 74 9.70 -8.35 4.38
N PHE A 75 9.89 -7.10 4.78
CA PHE A 75 10.08 -5.97 3.88
C PHE A 75 11.28 -6.15 2.95
N ASP A 76 12.40 -6.68 3.46
CA ASP A 76 13.62 -6.86 2.66
C ASP A 76 13.40 -7.93 1.57
N LYS A 77 12.74 -9.05 1.88
CA LYS A 77 12.38 -10.06 0.89
C LYS A 77 11.38 -9.54 -0.14
N PHE A 78 10.39 -8.75 0.29
CA PHE A 78 9.48 -8.08 -0.63
C PHE A 78 10.24 -7.14 -1.57
N ALA A 79 11.13 -6.30 -1.04
CA ALA A 79 11.91 -5.36 -1.83
C ALA A 79 12.81 -6.06 -2.87
N GLU A 80 13.41 -7.21 -2.53
CA GLU A 80 14.18 -8.01 -3.50
C GLU A 80 13.29 -8.57 -4.61
N ARG A 81 12.13 -9.16 -4.27
CA ARG A 81 11.15 -9.62 -5.28
C ARG A 81 10.64 -8.50 -6.17
N LEU A 82 10.47 -7.30 -5.61
CA LEU A 82 9.96 -6.14 -6.32
C LEU A 82 10.89 -5.75 -7.48
N LYS A 83 12.21 -5.92 -7.32
CA LYS A 83 13.21 -5.63 -8.37
C LYS A 83 13.08 -6.53 -9.60
N GLU A 84 12.45 -7.70 -9.47
CA GLU A 84 12.20 -8.63 -10.58
C GLU A 84 10.93 -8.26 -11.37
N CYS A 85 10.18 -7.26 -10.89
CA CYS A 85 8.97 -6.77 -11.54
C CYS A 85 9.30 -5.53 -12.39
N ASP A 86 8.62 -5.40 -13.53
CA ASP A 86 8.67 -4.19 -14.35
C ASP A 86 7.81 -3.11 -13.67
N ILE A 87 8.46 -2.30 -12.82
CA ILE A 87 7.81 -1.33 -11.94
C ILE A 87 8.46 0.04 -12.10
N GLU A 88 7.62 1.06 -12.17
CA GLU A 88 8.06 2.44 -12.12
C GLU A 88 8.08 2.97 -10.70
N TYR A 89 9.29 3.17 -10.17
CA TYR A 89 9.50 3.75 -8.85
C TYR A 89 9.30 5.26 -8.85
N ILE A 90 8.64 5.77 -7.81
CA ILE A 90 8.66 7.20 -7.49
C ILE A 90 9.99 7.56 -6.84
N HIS A 91 10.44 6.71 -5.91
CA HIS A 91 11.75 6.77 -5.29
C HIS A 91 12.18 5.37 -4.85
N PRO A 92 13.50 5.11 -4.71
CA PRO A 92 14.00 3.88 -4.09
C PRO A 92 13.60 3.82 -2.60
N ILE A 93 14.01 2.76 -1.90
CA ILE A 93 13.76 2.63 -0.46
C ILE A 93 14.28 3.88 0.27
N MET A 94 13.42 4.47 1.09
CA MET A 94 13.76 5.58 1.98
C MET A 94 13.31 5.28 3.40
N GLU A 95 13.85 6.01 4.37
CA GLU A 95 13.43 5.92 5.77
C GLU A 95 12.64 7.17 6.15
N HIS A 96 11.45 6.97 6.72
CA HIS A 96 10.65 8.05 7.28
C HIS A 96 11.27 8.60 8.56
N SER A 97 10.85 9.81 8.94
CA SER A 97 11.33 10.46 10.15
C SER A 97 11.04 9.69 11.43
N TRP A 98 10.05 8.77 11.45
CA TRP A 98 9.74 7.86 12.57
C TRP A 98 10.46 6.51 12.49
N GLY A 99 11.35 6.32 11.51
CA GLY A 99 12.24 5.16 11.43
C GLY A 99 11.78 3.99 10.58
N GLN A 100 10.61 4.09 9.95
CA GLN A 100 10.08 3.06 9.06
C GLN A 100 10.75 3.16 7.70
N ARG A 101 11.26 2.05 7.17
CA ARG A 101 11.69 1.95 5.76
C ARG A 101 10.48 1.71 4.86
N VAL A 102 10.43 2.41 3.74
CA VAL A 102 9.34 2.35 2.78
C VAL A 102 9.85 2.42 1.34
N VAL A 103 9.06 1.90 0.41
CA VAL A 103 9.27 2.08 -1.02
C VAL A 103 7.97 2.56 -1.67
N ARG A 104 8.07 3.47 -2.65
CA ARG A 104 6.92 3.96 -3.41
C ARG A 104 7.11 3.75 -4.90
N PHE A 105 6.04 3.29 -5.53
CA PHE A 105 6.00 3.01 -6.96
C PHE A 105 4.58 3.14 -7.49
N TYR A 106 4.46 3.13 -8.80
CA TYR A 106 3.18 3.15 -9.49
C TYR A 106 2.68 1.74 -9.79
N ASP A 107 1.37 1.58 -9.75
CA ASP A 107 0.69 0.50 -10.45
C ASP A 107 0.58 0.80 -11.98
N PRO A 108 -0.02 -0.10 -12.79
CA PRO A 108 -0.13 0.10 -14.24
C PRO A 108 -0.82 1.39 -14.69
N ASP A 109 -1.67 1.97 -13.83
CA ASP A 109 -2.49 3.15 -14.09
C ASP A 109 -2.01 4.38 -13.29
N LYS A 110 -0.76 4.37 -12.81
CA LYS A 110 -0.14 5.50 -12.09
C LYS A 110 -0.82 5.84 -10.75
N HIS A 111 -1.42 4.87 -10.08
CA HIS A 111 -1.79 5.00 -8.68
C HIS A 111 -0.56 4.79 -7.82
N ILE A 112 -0.33 5.67 -6.84
CA ILE A 112 0.80 5.53 -5.92
C ILE A 112 0.52 4.39 -4.95
N ILE A 113 1.47 3.46 -4.84
CA ILE A 113 1.49 2.44 -3.82
C ILE A 113 2.69 2.66 -2.91
N GLU A 114 2.44 2.74 -1.61
CA GLU A 114 3.48 2.70 -0.58
C GLU A 114 3.47 1.33 0.09
N VAL A 115 4.63 0.71 0.19
CA VAL A 115 4.84 -0.46 1.05
C VAL A 115 5.87 -0.08 2.09
N GLY A 116 5.50 -0.22 3.35
CA GLY A 116 6.37 0.02 4.49
C GLY A 116 6.63 -1.23 5.30
N GLU A 117 7.68 -1.17 6.13
CA GLU A 117 7.86 -2.15 7.19
C GLU A 117 6.66 -2.15 8.13
N ASN A 118 6.26 -3.34 8.60
CA ASN A 118 5.30 -3.45 9.69
C ASN A 118 5.74 -2.61 10.89
N MET A 119 4.85 -1.74 11.38
CA MET A 119 5.20 -0.80 12.44
C MET A 119 5.59 -1.47 13.76
N LYS A 120 5.13 -2.71 14.01
CA LYS A 120 5.60 -3.52 15.16
C LYS A 120 7.05 -3.93 15.01
N VAL A 121 7.50 -4.28 13.80
CA VAL A 121 8.89 -4.64 13.51
C VAL A 121 9.79 -3.42 13.70
N VAL A 122 9.35 -2.24 13.24
CA VAL A 122 10.06 -0.97 13.47
C VAL A 122 10.19 -0.67 14.97
N CYS A 123 9.10 -0.80 15.73
CA CYS A 123 9.11 -0.62 17.18
C CYS A 123 10.08 -1.59 17.87
N LYS A 124 10.03 -2.88 17.49
CA LYS A 124 10.89 -3.92 18.05
C LYS A 124 12.37 -3.65 17.74
N ARG A 125 12.71 -3.23 16.52
CA ARG A 125 14.08 -2.84 16.15
C ARG A 125 14.65 -1.76 17.07
N PHE A 126 13.86 -0.75 17.44
CA PHE A 126 14.33 0.28 18.36
C PHE A 126 14.49 -0.24 19.80
N LEU A 127 13.57 -1.06 20.29
CA LEU A 127 13.69 -1.68 21.61
C LEU A 127 14.94 -2.59 21.68
N ASP A 128 15.16 -3.41 20.66
CA ASP A 128 16.31 -4.32 20.57
C ASP A 128 17.64 -3.55 20.46
N SER A 129 17.61 -2.29 19.99
CA SER A 129 18.77 -1.38 20.00
C SER A 129 19.09 -0.77 21.38
N GLY A 130 18.28 -1.08 22.40
CA GLY A 130 18.46 -0.63 23.78
C GLY A 130 17.67 0.63 24.17
N MET A 131 16.78 1.12 23.31
CA MET A 131 15.88 2.22 23.66
C MET A 131 14.82 1.78 24.66
N THR A 132 14.46 2.64 25.63
CA THR A 132 13.31 2.40 26.49
C THR A 132 12.00 2.62 25.72
N PRO A 133 10.87 2.02 26.17
CA PRO A 133 9.56 2.25 25.54
C PRO A 133 9.19 3.74 25.37
N GLU A 134 9.55 4.59 26.33
CA GLU A 134 9.33 6.05 26.28
C GLU A 134 10.18 6.73 25.22
N GLN A 135 11.44 6.29 25.06
CA GLN A 135 12.32 6.78 24.01
C GLN A 135 11.79 6.37 22.63
N VAL A 136 11.30 5.14 22.49
CA VAL A 136 10.70 4.65 21.23
C VAL A 136 9.42 5.43 20.89
N ALA A 137 8.52 5.63 21.85
CA ALA A 137 7.32 6.45 21.67
C ALA A 137 7.66 7.86 21.17
N LYS A 138 8.66 8.50 21.78
CA LYS A 138 9.16 9.82 21.37
C LYS A 138 9.81 9.79 19.97
N ARG A 139 10.63 8.77 19.68
CA ARG A 139 11.34 8.60 18.40
C ARG A 139 10.39 8.37 17.24
N MET A 140 9.31 7.65 17.47
CA MET A 140 8.30 7.32 16.45
C MET A 140 7.15 8.34 16.41
N ASN A 141 7.10 9.27 17.37
CA ASN A 141 6.00 10.21 17.57
C ASN A 141 4.62 9.52 17.70
N VAL A 142 4.56 8.44 18.49
CA VAL A 142 3.34 7.66 18.73
C VAL A 142 3.03 7.57 20.22
N PRO A 143 1.76 7.36 20.61
CA PRO A 143 1.39 7.20 22.02
C PRO A 143 2.02 5.95 22.65
N MET A 144 2.33 5.99 23.94
CA MET A 144 2.80 4.82 24.70
C MET A 144 1.88 3.60 24.58
N LYS A 145 0.57 3.82 24.41
CA LYS A 145 -0.41 2.75 24.18
C LYS A 145 -0.08 1.91 22.94
N PHE A 146 0.44 2.54 21.89
CA PHE A 146 0.87 1.86 20.67
C PHE A 146 2.12 1.02 20.93
N ILE A 147 3.13 1.58 21.60
CA ILE A 147 4.36 0.86 21.97
C ILE A 147 4.04 -0.37 22.83
N ASN A 148 3.19 -0.19 23.85
CA ASN A 148 2.75 -1.29 24.72
C ASN A 148 2.01 -2.39 23.95
N ALA A 149 1.32 -2.05 22.85
CA ALA A 149 0.66 -3.04 22.00
C ALA A 149 1.65 -3.76 21.06
N CYS A 150 2.77 -3.12 20.70
CA CYS A 150 3.85 -3.73 19.92
C CYS A 150 4.73 -4.68 20.74
N MET A 151 4.76 -4.50 22.06
CA MET A 151 5.51 -5.34 23.00
C MET A 151 4.76 -6.62 23.44
N ARG A 152 3.49 -6.78 23.05
CA ARG A 152 2.67 -7.97 23.32
C ARG A 152 2.72 -8.93 22.15
#